data_AF-A0A502CQN8-F1
#
_entry.id   AF-A0A502CQN8-F1
#
_cell.length_a   1.000
_cell.length_b   1.000
_cell.length_c   1.000
_cell.angle_alpha   90.00
_cell.angle_beta   90.00
_cell.angle_gamma   90.00
#
_symmetry.space_group_name_H-M   'P 1'
#
loop_
_entity.id
_entity.type
_entity.pdbx_description
1 polymer ?
#
loop_
_entity_poly.entity_id
_entity_poly.type
_entity_poly.pdbx_seq_one_letter_code
_entity_poly.pdbx_strand_id
1 'polypeptide(L)'
;MVLRPLRVTSGDRGGRNPEVGLTYAAKSSWLSLRGEGSVSTDQGKKDELWNDWVEAWFPDGRTNPDIVLLEVACETGEVWDSPGGQTGQLLKMLKARVTGTSADDGGQNQESLDLR
;
A
#
# COMPACT_ATOMS: atom_id res chain seq x y z
N MET A 1 4.70 -18.41 7.16
CA MET A 1 3.69 -17.70 6.37
C MET A 1 3.74 -18.25 4.95
N VAL A 2 2.76 -19.05 4.54
CA VAL A 2 2.74 -19.64 3.19
C VAL A 2 1.97 -18.68 2.29
N LEU A 3 2.69 -17.89 1.50
CA LEU A 3 2.08 -17.06 0.47
C LEU A 3 1.64 -17.98 -0.67
N ARG A 4 0.32 -18.14 -0.84
CA ARG A 4 -0.21 -18.75 -2.05
C ARG A 4 0.05 -17.79 -3.22
N PRO A 5 0.48 -18.28 -4.39
CA PRO A 5 0.62 -17.43 -5.56
C PRO A 5 -0.76 -16.86 -5.93
N LEU A 6 -0.86 -15.53 -5.94
CA LEU A 6 -2.04 -14.82 -6.39
C LEU A 6 -2.17 -15.04 -7.90
N ARG A 7 -3.08 -15.92 -8.33
CA ARG A 7 -3.49 -16.00 -9.74
C ARG A 7 -4.50 -14.89 -10.00
N VAL A 8 -4.04 -13.81 -10.62
CA VAL A 8 -4.95 -12.83 -11.20
C VAL A 8 -5.18 -13.24 -12.65
N THR A 9 -6.35 -13.80 -12.94
CA THR A 9 -6.75 -14.14 -14.30
C THR A 9 -7.44 -12.94 -14.93
N SER A 10 -6.87 -12.39 -16.00
CA SER A 10 -7.54 -11.43 -16.87
C SER A 10 -8.69 -12.12 -17.60
N GLY A 11 -9.92 -11.69 -17.35
CA GLY A 11 -11.13 -12.27 -17.93
C GLY A 11 -12.35 -11.98 -17.06
N ASP A 12 -13.05 -10.89 -17.39
CA ASP A 12 -14.33 -10.42 -16.85
C ASP A 12 -15.20 -11.48 -16.13
N ARG A 13 -15.40 -11.30 -14.81
CA ARG A 13 -16.65 -11.65 -14.07
C ARG A 13 -16.78 -10.74 -12.85
N GLY A 14 -17.91 -10.07 -12.74
CA GLY A 14 -18.23 -9.19 -11.62
C GLY A 14 -18.03 -9.79 -10.23
N GLY A 15 -17.63 -8.91 -9.30
CA GLY A 15 -18.16 -8.95 -7.93
C GLY A 15 -17.23 -9.37 -6.79
N ARG A 16 -15.92 -9.63 -7.01
CA ARG A 16 -15.01 -9.85 -5.87
C ARG A 16 -13.63 -9.24 -6.12
N ASN A 17 -13.41 -8.05 -5.55
CA ASN A 17 -12.06 -7.59 -5.29
C ASN A 17 -11.45 -8.53 -4.25
N PRO A 18 -10.32 -9.21 -4.51
CA PRO A 18 -9.65 -10.01 -3.50
C PRO A 18 -9.21 -9.13 -2.34
N GLU A 19 -9.44 -9.62 -1.12
CA GLU A 19 -8.80 -9.05 0.06
C GLU A 19 -7.29 -9.33 -0.01
N VAL A 20 -6.49 -8.27 0.13
CA VAL A 20 -5.03 -8.30 0.05
C VAL A 20 -4.38 -7.65 1.26
N GLY A 21 -3.19 -8.12 1.59
CA GLY A 21 -2.33 -7.53 2.61
C GLY A 21 -1.07 -6.91 2.00
N LEU A 22 -0.70 -5.72 2.44
CA LEU A 22 0.58 -5.07 2.12
C LEU A 22 1.42 -5.00 3.38
N THR A 23 2.66 -5.44 3.33
CA THR A 23 3.57 -5.33 4.47
C THR A 23 4.86 -4.63 4.03
N TYR A 24 5.27 -3.63 4.80
CA TYR A 24 6.51 -2.90 4.60
C TYR A 24 7.35 -2.95 5.86
N ALA A 25 8.66 -3.14 5.71
CA ALA A 25 9.61 -3.17 6.80
C ALA A 25 10.77 -2.21 6.49
N ALA A 26 11.02 -1.29 7.43
CA ALA A 26 12.19 -0.43 7.47
C ALA A 26 13.11 -0.85 8.62
N LYS A 27 14.24 -0.15 8.80
CA LYS A 27 15.27 -0.51 9.80
C LYS A 27 14.74 -0.66 11.23
N SER A 28 13.75 0.13 11.64
CA SER A 28 13.22 0.13 12.99
C SER A 28 11.69 0.08 13.05
N SER A 29 11.02 -0.04 11.90
CA SER A 29 9.58 0.19 11.81
C SER A 29 8.92 -0.72 10.78
N TRP A 30 7.69 -1.10 11.06
CA TRP A 30 6.92 -2.04 10.26
C TRP A 30 5.51 -1.49 10.02
N LEU A 31 4.97 -1.73 8.84
CA LEU A 31 3.62 -1.35 8.43
C LEU A 31 2.94 -2.59 7.85
N SER A 32 1.72 -2.86 8.30
CA SER A 32 0.82 -3.85 7.72
C SER A 32 -0.47 -3.15 7.31
N LEU A 33 -0.89 -3.29 6.07
CA LEU A 33 -2.17 -2.78 5.57
C LEU A 33 -3.01 -3.95 5.07
N ARG A 34 -4.33 -3.83 5.21
CA ARG A 34 -5.33 -4.73 4.65
C ARG A 34 -6.30 -3.92 3.81
N GLY A 35 -6.67 -4.44 2.66
CA GLY A 35 -7.60 -3.77 1.77
C GLY A 35 -8.08 -4.64 0.62
N GLU A 36 -8.75 -4.02 -0.34
CA GLU A 36 -9.23 -4.66 -1.55
C GLU A 36 -8.27 -4.39 -2.71
N GLY A 37 -7.79 -5.46 -3.35
CA GLY A 37 -6.92 -5.36 -4.52
C GLY A 37 -7.71 -5.40 -5.83
N SER A 38 -7.31 -4.61 -6.80
CA SER A 38 -7.87 -4.63 -8.16
C SER A 38 -6.77 -4.43 -9.21
N VAL A 39 -7.02 -4.87 -10.44
CA VAL A 39 -6.15 -4.58 -11.58
C VAL A 39 -6.75 -3.44 -12.37
N SER A 40 -5.96 -2.39 -12.57
CA SER A 40 -6.33 -1.24 -13.38
C SER A 40 -5.48 -1.19 -14.66
N THR A 41 -6.13 -0.84 -15.76
CA THR A 41 -5.50 -0.60 -17.07
C THR A 41 -5.49 0.89 -17.44
N ASP A 42 -5.81 1.77 -16.48
CA ASP A 42 -5.90 3.22 -16.68
C ASP A 42 -4.58 3.81 -17.22
N GLN A 43 -4.62 4.30 -18.46
CA GLN A 43 -3.44 4.87 -19.11
C GLN A 43 -3.02 6.21 -18.47
N GLY A 44 -3.96 7.03 -18.01
CA GLY A 44 -3.64 8.30 -17.35
C GLY A 44 -2.86 8.06 -16.06
N LYS A 45 -3.25 7.04 -15.29
CA LYS A 45 -2.53 6.66 -14.06
C LYS A 45 -1.17 6.04 -14.35
N LYS A 46 -1.04 5.23 -15.42
CA LYS A 46 0.26 4.72 -15.87
C LYS A 46 1.20 5.87 -16.23
N ASP A 47 0.71 6.85 -16.96
CA ASP A 47 1.50 8.02 -17.37
C ASP A 47 1.92 8.87 -16.16
N GLU A 48 1.06 9.02 -15.16
CA GLU A 48 1.36 9.75 -13.91
C GLU A 48 2.46 9.05 -13.08
N LEU A 49 2.42 7.72 -12.98
CA LEU A 49 3.33 6.94 -12.15
C LEU A 49 4.64 6.55 -12.85
N TRP A 50 4.75 6.82 -14.16
CA TRP A 50 5.92 6.47 -14.94
C TRP A 50 7.16 7.29 -14.56
N ASN A 51 8.32 6.64 -14.51
CA ASN A 51 9.62 7.28 -14.29
C ASN A 51 10.75 6.39 -14.82
N ASP A 52 11.97 6.93 -14.87
CA ASP A 52 13.16 6.24 -15.40
C ASP A 52 13.43 4.89 -14.72
N TRP A 53 13.10 4.77 -13.42
CA TRP A 53 13.22 3.50 -12.71
C TRP A 53 12.23 2.47 -13.23
N VAL A 54 10.97 2.83 -13.44
CA VAL A 54 9.95 1.93 -14.02
C VAL A 54 10.31 1.57 -15.46
N GLU A 55 10.77 2.54 -16.25
CA GLU A 55 11.15 2.34 -17.66
C GLU A 55 12.27 1.31 -17.83
N ALA A 56 13.25 1.30 -16.92
CA ALA A 56 14.33 0.32 -16.94
C ALA A 56 13.86 -1.15 -16.82
N TRP A 57 12.68 -1.38 -16.23
CA TRP A 57 12.09 -2.72 -16.10
C TRP A 57 11.13 -3.08 -17.23
N PHE A 58 10.62 -2.07 -17.96
CA PHE A 58 9.62 -2.23 -19.00
C PHE A 58 10.07 -1.55 -20.30
N PRO A 59 11.03 -2.15 -21.03
CA PRO A 59 11.66 -1.53 -22.20
C PRO A 59 10.69 -1.31 -23.37
N ASP A 60 9.59 -2.06 -23.41
CA ASP A 60 8.53 -1.90 -24.43
C ASP A 60 7.66 -0.65 -24.19
N GLY A 61 7.91 0.08 -23.10
CA GLY A 61 7.37 1.40 -22.83
C GLY A 61 5.98 1.40 -22.18
N ARG A 62 5.61 2.58 -21.67
CA ARG A 62 4.44 2.80 -20.81
C ARG A 62 3.06 2.54 -21.44
N THR A 63 3.01 2.43 -22.76
CA THR A 63 1.77 2.17 -23.52
C THR A 63 1.59 0.68 -23.83
N ASN A 64 2.49 -0.19 -23.36
CA ASN A 64 2.36 -1.63 -23.55
C ASN A 64 1.06 -2.13 -22.85
N PRO A 65 0.15 -2.80 -23.57
CA PRO A 65 -1.11 -3.30 -23.00
C PRO A 65 -0.93 -4.40 -21.95
N ASP A 66 0.21 -5.09 -21.94
CA ASP A 66 0.53 -6.13 -20.97
C ASP A 66 0.99 -5.57 -19.61
N ILE A 67 1.31 -4.26 -19.55
CA ILE A 67 1.58 -3.56 -18.30
C ILE A 67 0.25 -3.20 -17.65
N VAL A 68 0.08 -3.55 -16.39
CA VAL A 68 -1.11 -3.22 -15.60
C VAL A 68 -0.71 -2.63 -14.25
N LEU A 69 -1.61 -1.88 -13.65
CA LEU A 69 -1.45 -1.35 -12.30
C LEU A 69 -2.16 -2.27 -11.31
N LEU A 70 -1.49 -2.60 -10.21
CA LEU A 70 -2.13 -3.18 -9.04
C LEU A 70 -2.57 -2.03 -8.14
N GLU A 71 -3.88 -1.83 -8.04
CA GLU A 71 -4.48 -0.87 -7.12
C GLU A 71 -4.90 -1.60 -5.84
N VAL A 72 -4.68 -0.97 -4.69
CA VAL A 72 -5.13 -1.49 -3.40
C VAL A 72 -5.85 -0.40 -2.65
N ALA A 73 -7.17 -0.53 -2.53
CA ALA A 73 -7.99 0.31 -1.68
C ALA A 73 -7.83 -0.15 -0.23
N CYS A 74 -6.94 0.51 0.51
CA CYS A 74 -6.60 0.15 1.90
C CYS A 74 -7.74 0.52 2.85
N GLU A 75 -8.15 -0.42 3.70
CA GLU A 75 -9.24 -0.23 4.66
C GLU A 75 -8.73 -0.08 6.09
N THR A 76 -7.73 -0.88 6.47
CA THR A 76 -7.17 -0.87 7.81
C THR A 76 -5.66 -1.00 7.76
N GLY A 77 -4.98 -0.44 8.75
CA GLY A 77 -3.53 -0.52 8.88
C GLY A 77 -3.07 -0.71 10.31
N GLU A 78 -1.93 -1.35 10.48
CA GLU A 78 -1.19 -1.43 11.73
C GLU A 78 0.25 -1.00 11.49
N VAL A 79 0.79 -0.22 12.43
CA VAL A 79 2.20 0.19 12.38
C VAL A 79 2.85 -0.12 13.71
N TRP A 80 4.12 -0.53 13.64
CA TRP A 80 4.98 -0.79 14.78
C TRP A 80 6.28 -0.02 14.63
N ASP A 81 6.80 0.53 15.72
CA ASP A 81 8.12 1.18 15.77
C ASP A 81 8.91 0.71 16.99
N SER A 82 10.23 0.69 16.87
CA SER A 82 11.12 0.45 18.01
C SER A 82 11.23 1.71 18.87
N PRO A 83 11.41 1.59 20.19
CA PRO A 83 11.67 2.75 21.06
C PRO A 83 12.86 3.59 20.53
N GLY A 84 12.62 4.88 20.26
CA GLY A 84 13.62 5.81 19.70
C GLY A 84 13.69 5.90 18.18
N GLY A 85 12.80 5.21 17.45
CA GLY A 85 12.66 5.33 15.99
C GLY A 85 12.09 6.70 15.55
N GLN A 86 12.49 7.17 14.37
CA GLN A 86 11.97 8.40 13.75
C GLN A 86 10.53 8.25 13.24
N THR A 87 9.96 7.05 13.27
CA THR A 87 8.69 6.72 12.58
C THR A 87 7.46 6.98 13.44
N GLY A 88 7.61 7.03 14.78
CA GLY A 88 6.56 7.52 15.68
C GLY A 88 6.06 8.92 15.31
N GLN A 89 6.88 9.75 14.65
CA GLN A 89 6.48 11.09 14.19
C GLN A 89 5.69 11.05 12.86
N LEU A 90 6.04 10.13 11.94
CA LEU A 90 5.31 9.91 10.68
C LEU A 90 3.91 9.32 10.93
N LEU A 91 3.81 8.39 11.89
CA LEU A 91 2.55 7.85 12.42
C LEU A 91 1.64 8.95 12.99
N LYS A 92 2.20 9.81 13.85
CA LYS A 92 1.48 10.98 14.39
C LYS A 92 0.99 11.91 13.28
N MET A 93 1.78 12.12 12.23
CA MET A 93 1.38 12.92 11.07
C MET A 93 0.27 12.27 10.24
N LEU A 94 0.37 10.97 9.95
CA LEU A 94 -0.65 10.22 9.21
C LEU A 94 -1.97 10.22 9.98
N LYS A 95 -1.94 9.92 11.28
CA LYS A 95 -3.12 10.00 12.15
C LYS A 95 -3.68 11.41 12.23
N ALA A 96 -2.86 12.44 12.45
CA ALA A 96 -3.34 13.82 12.47
C ALA A 96 -4.02 14.24 11.16
N ARG A 97 -3.56 13.72 10.01
CA ARG A 97 -4.18 13.97 8.70
C ARG A 97 -5.47 13.17 8.46
N VAL A 98 -5.56 11.94 8.97
CA VAL A 98 -6.73 11.07 8.79
C VAL A 98 -7.82 11.34 9.84
N THR A 99 -7.46 11.49 11.12
CA THR A 99 -8.40 11.61 12.25
C THR A 99 -8.50 13.02 12.84
N GLY A 100 -7.74 14.00 12.33
CA GLY A 100 -7.82 15.41 12.78
C GLY A 100 -7.37 15.70 14.22
N THR A 101 -6.84 14.70 14.94
CA THR A 101 -6.48 14.81 16.37
C THR A 101 -4.99 14.51 16.55
N SER A 102 -4.27 15.39 17.26
CA SER A 102 -2.87 15.15 17.63
C SER A 102 -2.82 14.18 18.80
N ALA A 103 -2.05 13.09 18.66
CA ALA A 103 -1.90 12.07 19.70
C ALA A 103 -0.63 12.29 20.52
N ASP A 104 -0.83 12.45 21.83
CA ASP A 104 0.20 12.61 22.84
C ASP A 104 0.65 11.27 23.43
N ASP A 105 1.91 11.31 23.85
CA ASP A 105 2.72 10.45 24.73
C ASP A 105 3.00 8.95 24.51
N GLY A 106 4.23 8.60 24.90
CA GLY A 106 5.00 7.44 24.45
C GLY A 106 4.73 6.10 25.16
N GLY A 107 4.84 5.05 24.36
CA GLY A 107 4.86 3.64 24.75
C GLY A 107 5.33 2.81 23.57
N GLN A 108 5.61 1.52 23.75
CA GLN A 108 5.84 0.63 22.60
C GLN A 108 4.54 0.56 21.79
N ASN A 109 4.50 1.29 20.66
CA ASN A 109 3.28 1.63 19.97
C ASN A 109 2.99 0.60 18.86
N GLN A 110 2.20 -0.41 19.19
CA GLN A 110 1.32 -1.03 18.20
C GLN A 110 0.09 -0.13 18.07
N GLU A 111 -0.13 0.41 16.88
CA GLU A 111 -1.25 1.33 16.65
C GLU A 111 -2.05 0.89 15.43
N SER A 112 -3.37 0.73 15.62
CA SER A 112 -4.33 0.35 14.58
C SER A 112 -5.01 1.59 14.02
N LEU A 113 -5.15 1.63 12.69
CA LEU A 113 -5.74 2.73 11.92
C LEU A 113 -6.90 2.19 11.08
N ASP A 114 -8.04 2.88 11.13
CA ASP A 114 -9.12 2.76 10.16
C ASP A 114 -8.91 3.83 9.07
N LEU A 115 -8.92 3.43 7.80
CA LEU A 115 -8.54 4.27 6.67
C LEU A 115 -9.75 4.67 5.80
N ARG A 116 -10.98 4.46 6.29
CA ARG A 116 -12.21 4.83 5.58
C ARG A 116 -12.63 6.28 5.81
#